data_AF-A0A1C9ZQ05-F1
#
_entry.id   AF-A0A1C9ZQ05-F1
#
_cell.length_a   1.000
_cell.length_b   1.000
_cell.length_c   1.000
_cell.angle_alpha   90.00
_cell.angle_beta   90.00
_cell.angle_gamma   90.00
#
_symmetry.space_group_name_H-M   'P 1'
#
loop_
_entity.id
_entity.type
_entity.pdbx_description
1 polymer ?
#
loop_
_entity_poly.entity_id
_entity_poly.type
_entity_poly.pdbx_seq_one_letter_code
_entity_poly.pdbx_strand_id
1 'polypeptide(L)'
;VVFANVMQDTSGRSKGWGIVEFETAEQAAEACHTKNGSRMDGRILMVREDREDRDVKRGNNSAAHRNGESSGMQVVVHGIPWSYDDQQLMAIFTDRIPSTQIESAEVVYGRDSRSRGYGTVKFLSSEDAQLAIQE
;
A
#
# COMPACT_ATOMS: atom_id res chain seq x y z
N VAL A 1 -15.54 -27.39 3.58
CA VAL A 1 -14.24 -26.92 4.13
C VAL A 1 -13.78 -27.99 5.11
N VAL A 2 -12.61 -28.57 4.87
CA VAL A 2 -12.07 -29.65 5.70
C VAL A 2 -11.11 -29.13 6.76
N PHE A 3 -10.43 -28.02 6.47
CA PHE A 3 -9.52 -27.37 7.41
C PHE A 3 -9.47 -25.87 7.14
N ALA A 4 -9.36 -25.07 8.19
CA ALA A 4 -9.15 -23.63 8.07
C ALA A 4 -8.20 -23.19 9.19
N ASN A 5 -7.08 -22.59 8.81
CA ASN A 5 -6.08 -22.12 9.76
C ASN A 5 -5.72 -20.67 9.49
N VAL A 6 -5.88 -19.83 10.52
CA VAL A 6 -5.53 -18.41 10.45
C VAL A 6 -4.13 -18.26 11.01
N MET A 7 -3.22 -17.72 10.19
CA MET A 7 -1.85 -17.52 10.64
C MET A 7 -1.81 -16.41 11.68
N GLN A 8 -1.39 -16.76 12.90
CA GLN A 8 -1.24 -15.83 14.01
C GLN A 8 0.24 -15.58 14.31
N ASP A 9 0.52 -14.41 14.85
CA ASP A 9 1.82 -14.04 15.39
C ASP A 9 2.03 -14.64 16.80
N THR A 10 3.27 -14.64 17.30
CA THR A 10 3.59 -15.13 18.66
C THR A 10 2.84 -14.36 19.76
N SER A 11 2.39 -13.15 19.44
CA SER A 11 1.51 -12.33 20.30
C SER A 11 0.02 -12.69 20.21
N GLY A 12 -0.38 -13.71 19.46
CA GLY A 12 -1.77 -14.13 19.23
C GLY A 12 -2.56 -13.24 18.26
N ARG A 13 -1.93 -12.24 17.62
CA ARG A 13 -2.57 -11.37 16.63
C ARG A 13 -2.57 -12.01 15.24
N SER A 14 -3.68 -11.94 14.51
CA SER A 14 -3.76 -12.44 13.12
C SER A 14 -2.78 -11.69 12.21
N LYS A 15 -2.06 -12.45 11.37
CA LYS A 15 -1.13 -11.93 10.35
C LYS A 15 -1.85 -11.40 9.11
N GLY A 16 -3.19 -11.47 9.06
CA GLY A 16 -3.98 -10.98 7.93
C GLY A 16 -4.05 -11.93 6.74
N TRP A 17 -3.65 -13.19 6.92
CA TRP A 17 -3.81 -14.26 5.95
C TRP A 17 -4.01 -15.60 6.67
N GLY A 18 -4.56 -16.57 5.96
CA GLY A 18 -4.84 -17.92 6.45
C GLY A 18 -4.98 -18.87 5.29
N ILE A 19 -4.85 -20.16 5.58
CA ILE A 19 -5.03 -21.24 4.61
C ILE A 19 -6.38 -21.90 4.86
N VAL A 20 -7.06 -22.26 3.77
CA VAL A 20 -8.34 -22.96 3.81
C VAL A 20 -8.24 -24.15 2.88
N GLU A 21 -8.40 -25.33 3.45
CA GLU A 21 -8.42 -26.59 2.71
C GLU A 21 -9.87 -26.98 2.44
N PHE A 22 -10.15 -27.32 1.19
CA PHE A 22 -11.44 -27.81 0.74
C PHE A 22 -11.39 -29.31 0.55
N GLU A 23 -12.56 -29.95 0.63
CA GLU A 23 -12.68 -31.40 0.45
C GLU A 23 -12.34 -31.81 -0.98
N THR A 24 -12.60 -30.94 -1.94
CA THR A 24 -12.30 -31.16 -3.35
C THR A 24 -11.63 -29.93 -3.97
N ALA A 25 -10.77 -30.16 -4.97
CA ALA A 25 -10.09 -29.10 -5.73
C ALA A 25 -11.08 -28.19 -6.47
N GLU A 26 -12.21 -28.74 -6.93
CA GLU A 26 -13.27 -27.99 -7.60
C GLU A 26 -13.88 -26.91 -6.69
N GLN A 27 -14.15 -27.27 -5.43
CA GLN A 27 -14.62 -26.31 -4.42
C GLN A 27 -13.59 -25.22 -4.12
N ALA A 28 -12.30 -25.57 -4.10
CA ALA A 28 -11.22 -24.60 -3.90
C ALA A 28 -11.13 -23.59 -5.06
N ALA A 29 -11.22 -24.08 -6.30
CA ALA A 29 -11.20 -23.23 -7.50
C ALA A 29 -12.40 -22.28 -7.56
N GLU A 30 -13.60 -22.76 -7.25
CA GLU A 30 -14.82 -21.94 -7.20
C GLU A 30 -14.73 -20.86 -6.10
N ALA A 31 -14.20 -21.22 -4.92
CA ALA A 31 -13.97 -20.28 -3.83
C ALA A 31 -12.93 -19.22 -4.20
N CYS A 32 -11.84 -19.61 -4.87
CA CYS A 32 -10.85 -18.68 -5.41
C CYS A 32 -11.51 -17.69 -6.37
N HIS A 33 -12.31 -18.16 -7.32
CA HIS A 33 -12.95 -17.29 -8.30
C HIS A 33 -13.99 -16.35 -7.69
N THR A 34 -14.82 -16.87 -6.78
CA THR A 34 -15.97 -16.14 -6.23
C THR A 34 -15.58 -15.21 -5.08
N LYS A 35 -14.57 -15.56 -4.29
CA LYS A 35 -14.19 -14.82 -3.07
C LYS A 35 -12.93 -13.95 -3.25
N ASN A 36 -12.14 -14.16 -4.29
CA ASN A 36 -11.04 -13.25 -4.61
C ASN A 36 -11.58 -11.86 -4.98
N GLY A 37 -11.05 -10.82 -4.37
CA GLY A 37 -11.50 -9.44 -4.56
C GLY A 37 -12.73 -9.03 -3.72
N SER A 38 -13.31 -9.95 -2.94
CA SER A 38 -14.46 -9.63 -2.09
C SER A 38 -14.06 -8.77 -0.89
N ARG A 39 -14.87 -7.77 -0.56
CA ARG A 39 -14.66 -6.92 0.62
C ARG A 39 -15.20 -7.61 1.89
N MET A 40 -14.36 -7.82 2.90
CA MET A 40 -14.77 -8.23 4.25
C MET A 40 -14.16 -7.30 5.27
N ASP A 41 -15.01 -6.71 6.12
CA ASP A 41 -14.60 -5.81 7.22
C ASP A 41 -13.68 -4.66 6.76
N GLY A 42 -14.02 -4.06 5.61
CA GLY A 42 -13.22 -2.98 5.01
C GLY A 42 -11.88 -3.41 4.39
N ARG A 43 -11.63 -4.72 4.26
CA ARG A 43 -10.42 -5.27 3.62
C ARG A 43 -10.80 -6.13 2.42
N ILE A 44 -9.99 -6.07 1.36
CA ILE A 44 -10.16 -6.93 0.19
C ILE A 44 -9.54 -8.29 0.48
N LEU A 45 -10.33 -9.35 0.31
CA LEU A 45 -9.88 -10.73 0.38
C LEU A 45 -9.10 -11.04 -0.89
N MET A 46 -7.87 -11.50 -0.72
CA MET A 46 -7.09 -12.07 -1.80
C MET A 46 -7.07 -13.58 -1.63
N VAL A 47 -7.86 -14.28 -2.42
CA VAL A 47 -7.94 -15.74 -2.40
C VAL A 47 -7.17 -16.25 -3.61
N ARG A 48 -6.21 -17.14 -3.37
CA ARG A 48 -5.38 -17.75 -4.41
C ARG A 48 -5.27 -19.24 -4.11
N GLU A 49 -5.17 -20.03 -5.16
CA GLU A 49 -4.87 -21.46 -5.04
C GLU A 49 -3.47 -21.63 -4.42
N ASP A 50 -3.35 -22.55 -3.47
CA ASP A 50 -2.07 -22.89 -2.88
C ASP A 50 -1.22 -23.56 -3.96
N ARG A 51 -0.29 -22.80 -4.53
CA ARG A 51 0.76 -23.35 -5.36
C ARG A 51 1.87 -23.80 -4.43
N GLU A 52 1.97 -25.10 -4.21
CA GLU A 52 3.14 -25.75 -3.58
C GLU A 52 4.46 -25.56 -4.37
N ASP A 53 4.48 -24.68 -5.37
CA ASP A 53 5.69 -24.26 -6.06
C ASP A 53 6.17 -22.92 -5.48
N ARG A 54 6.79 -22.99 -4.31
CA ARG A 54 7.87 -22.06 -4.00
C ARG A 54 8.98 -22.36 -5.01
N ASP A 55 8.95 -21.72 -6.18
CA ASP A 55 10.14 -21.23 -6.86
C ASP A 55 9.79 -20.50 -8.19
N VAL A 56 10.35 -19.30 -8.36
CA VAL A 56 10.60 -18.61 -9.65
C VAL A 56 9.42 -18.00 -10.47
N LYS A 57 9.20 -16.69 -10.21
CA LYS A 57 8.97 -15.59 -11.19
C LYS A 57 7.71 -15.59 -12.11
N ARG A 58 6.90 -14.53 -11.89
CA ARG A 58 6.29 -13.59 -12.87
C ARG A 58 4.76 -13.63 -13.05
N GLY A 59 4.11 -12.48 -12.88
CA GLY A 59 2.76 -12.16 -13.39
C GLY A 59 1.87 -11.37 -12.43
N ASN A 60 2.24 -10.14 -12.06
CA ASN A 60 1.63 -8.87 -12.50
C ASN A 60 0.08 -8.70 -12.43
N ASN A 61 -0.30 -7.67 -11.64
CA ASN A 61 -1.57 -6.94 -11.52
C ASN A 61 -2.73 -7.64 -10.76
N SER A 62 -3.40 -7.06 -9.76
CA SER A 62 -3.48 -5.66 -9.31
C SER A 62 -3.97 -5.64 -7.85
N ALA A 63 -3.49 -4.66 -7.07
CA ALA A 63 -4.06 -4.10 -5.84
C ALA A 63 -3.07 -4.03 -4.67
N ALA A 64 -2.39 -2.88 -4.62
CA ALA A 64 -2.08 -2.17 -3.39
C ALA A 64 -1.09 -2.85 -2.43
N HIS A 65 0.17 -2.96 -2.83
CA HIS A 65 1.24 -2.87 -1.84
C HIS A 65 2.57 -2.36 -2.42
N ARG A 66 2.92 -1.15 -1.99
CA ARG A 66 4.27 -0.71 -1.62
C ARG A 66 5.34 -0.65 -2.73
N ASN A 67 5.53 0.59 -3.16
CA ASN A 67 6.83 1.23 -3.42
C ASN A 67 7.47 0.94 -4.79
N GLY A 68 7.65 1.99 -5.58
CA GLY A 68 8.80 2.07 -6.48
C GLY A 68 8.58 1.68 -7.93
N GLU A 69 7.58 2.26 -8.60
CA GLU A 69 7.89 2.85 -9.91
C GLU A 69 7.76 4.35 -9.72
N SER A 70 8.77 4.93 -9.08
CA SER A 70 8.91 6.38 -9.06
C SER A 70 8.94 6.78 -10.52
N SER A 71 7.87 7.40 -11.00
CA SER A 71 7.81 8.04 -12.31
C SER A 71 8.85 9.19 -12.42
N GLY A 72 9.86 9.24 -11.55
CA GLY A 72 10.65 10.40 -11.19
C GLY A 72 9.87 11.50 -10.50
N MET A 73 8.53 11.51 -10.57
CA MET A 73 7.66 12.64 -10.23
C MET A 73 7.10 12.62 -8.80
N GLN A 74 7.42 11.62 -7.97
CA GLN A 74 6.91 11.56 -6.59
C GLN A 74 8.06 11.44 -5.60
N VAL A 75 8.04 12.28 -4.57
CA VAL A 75 9.03 12.29 -3.49
C VAL A 75 8.38 11.94 -2.17
N VAL A 76 9.15 11.31 -1.29
CA VAL A 76 8.72 10.99 0.07
C VAL A 76 9.39 11.97 1.02
N VAL A 77 8.59 12.64 1.83
CA VAL A 77 9.04 13.68 2.77
C VAL A 77 8.94 13.12 4.17
N HIS A 78 10.07 13.08 4.87
CA HIS A 78 10.15 12.66 6.27
C HIS A 78 10.42 13.85 7.18
N GLY A 79 9.97 13.78 8.44
CA GLY A 79 10.20 14.84 9.44
C GLY A 79 9.14 15.94 9.45
N ILE A 80 7.97 15.66 8.88
CA ILE A 80 6.83 16.59 8.93
C ILE A 80 6.32 16.64 10.38
N PRO A 81 6.01 17.83 10.95
CA PRO A 81 5.46 17.92 12.29
C PRO A 81 4.10 17.20 12.36
N TRP A 82 3.79 16.55 13.48
CA TRP A 82 2.52 15.79 13.61
C TRP A 82 1.26 16.65 13.48
N SER A 83 1.40 17.97 13.62
CA SER A 83 0.33 18.97 13.48
C SER A 83 0.13 19.46 12.04
N TYR A 84 0.93 18.99 11.08
CA TYR A 84 0.89 19.46 9.71
C TYR A 84 0.06 18.52 8.84
N ASP A 85 -0.87 19.14 8.10
CA ASP A 85 -1.76 18.47 7.15
C ASP A 85 -1.27 18.64 5.70
N ASP A 86 -1.95 17.97 4.77
CA ASP A 86 -1.62 17.99 3.34
C ASP A 86 -1.49 19.40 2.76
N GLN A 87 -2.40 20.31 3.11
CA GLN A 87 -2.36 21.70 2.65
C GLN A 87 -1.11 22.44 3.15
N GLN A 88 -0.72 22.18 4.40
CA GLN A 88 0.46 22.81 5.01
C GLN A 88 1.74 22.23 4.40
N LEU A 89 1.77 20.91 4.14
CA LEU A 89 2.88 20.27 3.43
C LEU A 89 3.03 20.88 2.03
N MET A 90 1.95 21.02 1.27
CA MET A 90 1.96 21.65 -0.05
C MET A 90 2.46 23.10 0.03
N ALA A 91 1.95 23.89 0.97
CA ALA A 91 2.34 25.28 1.14
C ALA A 91 3.85 25.45 1.42
N ILE A 92 4.44 24.60 2.28
CA ILE A 92 5.90 24.65 2.53
C ILE A 92 6.69 24.35 1.26
N PHE A 93 6.30 23.34 0.48
CA PHE A 93 7.02 23.00 -0.74
C PHE A 93 6.91 24.11 -1.79
N THR A 94 5.73 24.73 -1.92
CA THR A 94 5.54 25.90 -2.79
C THR A 94 6.32 27.13 -2.31
N ASP A 95 6.42 27.37 -1.00
CA ASP A 95 7.16 28.50 -0.43
C ASP A 95 8.68 28.32 -0.54
N ARG A 96 9.17 27.12 -0.21
CA ARG A 96 10.59 26.80 -0.25
C ARG A 96 11.13 26.65 -1.66
N ILE A 97 10.32 26.10 -2.56
CA ILE A 97 10.73 25.80 -3.94
C ILE A 97 9.62 26.28 -4.92
N PRO A 98 9.47 27.61 -5.11
CA PRO A 98 8.41 28.17 -5.96
C PRO A 98 8.56 27.82 -7.44
N SER A 99 9.72 27.27 -7.82
CA SER A 99 9.97 26.75 -9.16
C SER A 99 9.33 25.37 -9.42
N THR A 100 8.85 24.67 -8.39
CA THR A 100 8.27 23.32 -8.55
C THR A 100 6.75 23.35 -8.71
N GLN A 101 6.24 22.54 -9.63
CA GLN A 101 4.79 22.37 -9.80
C GLN A 101 4.31 21.09 -9.12
N ILE A 102 3.62 21.26 -7.99
CA ILE A 102 3.05 20.16 -7.19
C ILE A 102 1.69 19.79 -7.77
N GLU A 103 1.53 18.53 -8.17
CA GLU A 103 0.25 17.96 -8.60
C GLU A 103 -0.64 17.64 -7.38
N SER A 104 -0.06 17.05 -6.33
CA SER A 104 -0.78 16.69 -5.10
C SER A 104 0.19 16.40 -3.96
N ALA A 105 -0.18 16.77 -2.72
CA ALA A 105 0.55 16.39 -1.51
C ALA A 105 -0.36 15.55 -0.61
N GLU A 106 0.14 14.44 -0.08
CA GLU A 106 -0.59 13.55 0.81
C GLU A 106 0.21 13.30 2.08
N VAL A 107 -0.37 13.63 3.24
CA VAL A 107 0.21 13.28 4.54
C VAL A 107 -0.27 11.89 4.95
N VAL A 108 0.65 11.05 5.40
CA VAL A 108 0.29 9.70 5.83
C VAL A 108 -0.16 9.75 7.28
N TYR A 109 -1.46 9.55 7.50
CA TYR A 109 -2.04 9.41 8.82
C TYR A 109 -1.98 7.95 9.29
N GLY A 110 -1.66 7.76 10.56
CA GLY A 110 -1.68 6.47 11.23
C GLY A 110 -3.09 6.04 11.56
N ARG A 111 -3.22 4.82 12.09
CA ARG A 111 -4.52 4.23 12.46
C ARG A 111 -5.27 4.99 13.56
N ASP A 112 -4.55 5.82 14.31
CA ASP A 112 -5.07 6.67 15.39
C ASP A 112 -5.48 8.07 14.89
N SER A 113 -5.58 8.27 13.58
CA SER A 113 -5.76 9.59 12.94
C SER A 113 -4.65 10.61 13.25
N ARG A 114 -3.55 10.18 13.90
CA ARG A 114 -2.34 10.98 14.08
C ARG A 114 -1.44 10.86 12.88
N SER A 115 -0.90 11.99 12.40
CA SER A 115 0.12 12.01 11.36
C SER A 115 1.30 11.12 11.75
N ARG A 116 1.84 10.35 10.80
CA ARG A 116 3.02 9.52 11.02
C ARG A 116 4.33 10.31 10.91
N GLY A 117 4.24 11.63 10.71
CA GLY A 117 5.38 12.52 10.53
C GLY A 117 6.11 12.33 9.20
N TYR A 118 5.42 11.74 8.21
CA TYR A 118 5.89 11.64 6.84
C TYR A 118 4.71 11.70 5.86
N GLY A 119 4.99 12.14 4.65
CA GLY A 119 4.03 12.34 3.58
C GLY A 119 4.68 12.10 2.23
N THR A 120 3.88 12.08 1.17
CA THR A 120 4.37 12.01 -0.19
C THR A 120 3.87 13.18 -1.01
N VAL A 121 4.74 13.77 -1.80
CA VAL A 121 4.41 14.88 -2.68
C VAL A 121 4.62 14.42 -4.11
N LYS A 122 3.58 14.57 -4.92
CA LYS A 122 3.59 14.27 -6.35
C LYS A 122 3.69 15.58 -7.11
N PHE A 123 4.66 15.64 -8.00
CA PHE A 123 4.93 16.75 -8.90
C PHE A 123 4.37 16.47 -10.29
N LEU A 124 4.16 17.53 -11.05
CA LEU A 124 3.76 17.44 -12.45
C LEU A 124 4.92 16.99 -13.35
N SER A 125 6.16 17.28 -12.97
CA SER A 125 7.37 16.90 -13.70
C SER A 125 8.37 16.14 -12.83
N SER A 126 9.12 15.22 -13.45
CA SER A 126 10.21 14.50 -12.78
C SER A 126 11.38 15.41 -12.45
N GLU A 127 11.62 16.44 -13.27
CA GLU A 127 12.66 17.44 -13.03
C GLU A 127 12.37 18.24 -11.74
N ASP A 128 11.13 18.65 -11.52
CA ASP A 128 10.70 19.34 -10.30
C ASP A 128 10.89 18.47 -9.06
N ALA A 129 10.52 17.20 -9.15
CA ALA A 129 10.72 16.23 -8.08
C ALA A 129 12.20 16.00 -7.77
N GLN A 130 13.07 16.00 -8.79
CA GLN A 130 14.52 15.88 -8.59
C GLN A 130 15.10 17.13 -7.93
N LEU A 131 14.67 18.33 -8.33
CA LEU A 131 15.06 19.58 -7.67
C LEU A 131 14.65 19.57 -6.19
N ALA A 132 13.44 19.10 -5.89
CA ALA A 132 12.95 18.97 -4.51
C ALA A 132 13.71 17.95 -3.66
N ILE A 133 14.49 17.04 -4.26
CA ILE A 133 15.36 16.09 -3.53
C ILE A 133 16.77 16.68 -3.29
N GLN A 134 17.22 17.59 -4.17
CA GLN A 134 18.59 18.10 -4.16
C GLN A 134 18.80 19.31 -3.25
N GLU A 135 17.74 20.06 -2.94
CA GLU A 135 17.74 21.24 -2.06
C GLU A 135 17.36 20.91 -0.61
#